data_AF-A0A0S2LXI6-F1
#
_entry.id   AF-A0A0S2LXI6-F1
#
_cell.length_a   1.000
_cell.length_b   1.000
_cell.length_c   1.000
_cell.angle_alpha   90.00
_cell.angle_beta   90.00
_cell.angle_gamma   90.00
#
_symmetry.space_group_name_H-M   'P 1'
#
loop_
_entity.id
_entity.type
_entity.pdbx_description
1 polymer ?
#
loop_
_entity_poly.entity_id
_entity_poly.type
_entity_poly.pdbx_seq_one_letter_code
_entity_poly.pdbx_strand_id
1 'polypeptide(L)'
;MAVLPLPVPLFVAQGETDTLVIPAVQDKYVAARCAAGQKLMYKKYAGKDHLGVVTEGSPLLVDLIDWSKVRIAGAAAESNCSELP
;
A
#
# COMPACT_ATOMS: atom_id res chain seq x y z
N MET A 1 -6.74 11.63 15.98
CA MET A 1 -7.91 10.73 15.85
C MET A 1 -7.41 9.30 15.98
N ALA A 2 -8.04 8.45 16.78
CA ALA A 2 -7.64 7.06 16.91
C ALA A 2 -8.05 6.29 15.64
N VAL A 3 -7.10 5.57 15.05
CA VAL A 3 -7.31 4.77 13.85
C VAL A 3 -7.34 3.31 14.29
N LEU A 4 -8.52 2.69 14.27
CA LEU A 4 -8.68 1.29 14.70
C LEU A 4 -8.07 0.33 13.67
N PRO A 5 -7.35 -0.74 14.07
CA PRO A 5 -6.80 -1.73 13.14
C PRO A 5 -7.90 -2.40 12.31
N LEU A 6 -7.63 -2.65 11.04
CA LEU A 6 -8.45 -3.54 10.22
C LEU A 6 -8.04 -4.98 10.55
N PRO A 7 -8.98 -5.90 10.83
CA PRO A 7 -8.66 -7.28 11.24
C PRO A 7 -8.21 -8.16 10.06
N VAL A 8 -7.63 -7.55 9.02
CA VAL A 8 -7.14 -8.18 7.79
C VAL A 8 -5.82 -7.53 7.36
N PRO A 9 -4.92 -8.25 6.66
CA PRO A 9 -3.73 -7.65 6.04
C PRO A 9 -4.09 -6.59 5.00
N LEU A 10 -3.25 -5.57 4.86
CA LEU A 10 -3.43 -4.52 3.86
C LEU A 10 -2.25 -4.44 2.90
N PHE A 11 -2.55 -4.18 1.63
CA PHE A 11 -1.61 -3.73 0.63
C PHE A 11 -2.04 -2.34 0.16
N VAL A 12 -1.16 -1.37 0.29
CA VAL A 12 -1.39 0.02 -0.10
C VAL A 12 -0.40 0.37 -1.20
N ALA A 13 -0.89 0.95 -2.29
CA ALA A 13 -0.11 1.37 -3.43
C ALA A 13 -0.28 2.86 -3.68
N GLN A 14 0.76 3.52 -4.16
CA GLN A 14 0.73 4.95 -4.48
C GLN A 14 1.67 5.26 -5.65
N GLY A 15 1.19 6.05 -6.62
CA GLY A 15 2.06 6.64 -7.64
C GLY A 15 2.83 7.82 -7.04
N GLU A 16 4.15 7.87 -7.21
CA GLU A 16 4.98 8.93 -6.60
C GLU A 16 4.76 10.32 -7.20
N THR A 17 4.28 10.39 -8.44
CA THR A 17 4.01 11.64 -9.14
C THR A 17 2.52 11.94 -9.24
N ASP A 18 1.69 11.31 -8.39
CA ASP A 18 0.25 11.55 -8.34
C ASP A 18 -0.04 12.96 -7.80
N THR A 19 -0.71 13.77 -8.62
CA THR A 19 -1.11 15.15 -8.28
C THR A 19 -2.56 15.26 -7.83
N LEU A 20 -3.35 14.18 -7.93
CA LEU A 20 -4.76 14.14 -7.55
C LEU A 20 -4.94 13.52 -6.15
N VAL A 21 -4.33 12.35 -5.92
CA VAL A 21 -4.23 11.71 -4.61
C VAL A 21 -2.78 11.82 -4.13
N ILE A 22 -2.50 12.94 -3.49
CA ILE A 22 -1.13 13.37 -3.17
C ILE A 22 -0.42 12.35 -2.25
N PRO A 23 0.80 11.87 -2.59
CA PRO A 23 1.53 10.86 -1.81
C PRO A 23 1.69 11.19 -0.33
N ALA A 24 1.94 12.46 0.01
CA ALA A 24 2.11 12.88 1.39
C ALA A 24 0.85 12.66 2.27
N VAL A 25 -0.34 12.62 1.66
CA VAL A 25 -1.59 12.29 2.39
C VAL A 25 -1.64 10.78 2.67
N GLN A 26 -1.28 9.97 1.68
CA GLN A 26 -1.22 8.51 1.83
C GLN A 26 -0.13 8.08 2.82
N ASP A 27 1.05 8.72 2.77
CA ASP A 27 2.15 8.48 3.71
C ASP A 27 1.69 8.69 5.16
N LYS A 28 0.94 9.77 5.44
CA LYS A 28 0.37 10.03 6.77
C LYS A 28 -0.64 8.97 7.20
N TYR A 29 -1.49 8.50 6.28
CA TYR A 29 -2.42 7.41 6.55
C TYR A 29 -1.68 6.12 6.91
N VAL A 30 -0.68 5.74 6.10
CA VAL A 30 0.14 4.55 6.30
C VAL A 30 0.88 4.62 7.64
N ALA A 31 1.51 5.75 7.96
CA ALA A 31 2.20 5.94 9.24
C ALA A 31 1.25 5.75 10.45
N ALA A 32 0.05 6.32 10.39
CA ALA A 32 -0.94 6.16 11.45
C ALA A 32 -1.40 4.69 11.61
N ARG A 33 -1.52 3.94 10.50
CA ARG A 33 -1.86 2.50 10.53
C ARG A 33 -0.73 1.65 11.08
N CYS A 34 0.51 1.92 10.67
CA CYS A 34 1.70 1.25 11.19
C CYS A 34 1.86 1.47 12.69
N ALA A 35 1.69 2.71 13.17
CA ALA A 35 1.72 3.02 14.61
C ALA A 35 0.61 2.32 15.42
N ALA A 36 -0.52 2.00 14.77
CA ALA A 36 -1.62 1.24 15.36
C ALA A 36 -1.41 -0.30 15.28
N GLY A 37 -0.28 -0.79 14.79
CA GLY A 37 0.04 -2.21 14.71
C GLY A 37 -0.60 -2.95 13.52
N GLN A 38 -1.04 -2.24 12.49
CA GLN A 38 -1.58 -2.85 11.28
C GLN A 38 -0.52 -3.71 10.56
N LYS A 39 -0.88 -4.93 10.13
CA LYS A 39 -0.10 -5.68 9.15
C LYS A 39 -0.32 -5.07 7.77
N LEU A 40 0.67 -4.31 7.29
CA LEU A 40 0.54 -3.44 6.12
C LEU A 40 1.81 -3.52 5.27
N MET A 41 1.61 -3.74 3.98
CA MET A 41 2.62 -3.53 2.95
C MET A 41 2.29 -2.21 2.23
N TYR A 42 3.25 -1.29 2.17
CA TYR A 42 3.14 -0.05 1.40
C TYR A 42 4.19 -0.01 0.30
N LYS A 43 3.76 0.22 -0.93
CA LYS A 43 4.65 0.35 -2.09
C LYS A 43 4.36 1.61 -2.88
N LYS A 44 5.39 2.42 -3.08
CA LYS A 44 5.37 3.58 -3.97
C LYS A 44 5.95 3.20 -5.34
N TYR A 45 5.33 3.69 -6.41
CA TYR A 45 5.70 3.41 -7.79
C TYR A 45 6.27 4.67 -8.44
N ALA A 46 7.58 4.65 -8.68
CA ALA A 46 8.32 5.78 -9.24
C ALA A 46 7.82 6.17 -10.63
N GLY A 47 7.68 7.47 -10.86
CA GLY A 47 7.24 8.05 -12.14
C GLY A 47 5.78 7.73 -12.53
N LYS A 48 4.99 7.12 -11.64
CA LYS A 48 3.57 6.87 -11.88
C LYS A 48 2.73 7.98 -11.27
N ASP A 49 1.85 8.55 -12.09
CA ASP A 49 0.80 9.48 -11.64
C ASP A 49 -0.47 8.72 -11.24
N HIS A 50 -1.57 9.47 -11.06
CA HIS A 50 -2.85 8.93 -10.62
C HIS A 50 -3.37 7.78 -11.48
N LEU A 51 -3.35 7.94 -12.80
CA LEU A 51 -3.83 6.91 -13.71
C LEU A 51 -2.72 5.90 -14.02
N GLY A 52 -1.50 6.36 -14.21
CA GLY A 52 -0.34 5.54 -14.56
C GLY A 52 -0.01 4.47 -13.54
N VAL A 53 -0.42 4.63 -12.27
CA VAL A 53 -0.27 3.58 -11.26
C VAL A 53 -1.33 2.47 -11.37
N VAL A 54 -2.50 2.74 -11.97
CA VAL A 54 -3.61 1.76 -12.08
C VAL A 54 -3.92 1.27 -13.50
N THR A 55 -3.34 1.88 -14.53
CA THR A 55 -3.55 1.47 -15.93
C THR A 55 -2.59 0.37 -16.39
N GLU A 56 -2.82 -0.12 -17.60
CA GLU A 56 -1.95 -1.10 -18.27
C GLU A 56 -0.47 -0.69 -18.24
N GLY A 57 0.42 -1.66 -18.06
CA GLY A 57 1.86 -1.43 -17.92
C GLY A 57 2.31 -0.91 -16.56
N SER A 58 1.40 -0.74 -15.59
CA SER A 58 1.79 -0.49 -14.20
C SER A 58 2.30 -1.77 -13.53
N PRO A 59 3.48 -1.75 -12.87
CA PRO A 59 3.93 -2.87 -12.05
C PRO A 59 2.98 -3.21 -10.90
N LEU A 60 2.13 -2.25 -10.47
CA LEU A 60 1.11 -2.46 -9.45
C LEU A 60 0.18 -3.64 -9.79
N LEU A 61 -0.21 -3.79 -11.05
CA LEU A 61 -1.19 -4.81 -11.42
C LEU A 61 -0.66 -6.22 -11.12
N VAL A 62 0.63 -6.45 -11.36
CA VAL A 62 1.28 -7.73 -11.03
C VAL A 62 1.40 -7.90 -9.53
N ASP A 63 1.94 -6.90 -8.83
CA ASP A 63 2.13 -6.93 -7.37
C ASP A 63 0.81 -7.18 -6.63
N LEU A 64 -0.26 -6.48 -7.02
CA LEU A 64 -1.58 -6.58 -6.40
C LEU A 64 -2.18 -7.97 -6.56
N ILE A 65 -2.07 -8.55 -7.76
CA ILE A 65 -2.61 -9.89 -8.06
C ILE A 65 -1.82 -10.95 -7.30
N ASP A 66 -0.49 -10.86 -7.28
CA ASP A 66 0.35 -11.84 -6.60
C ASP A 66 0.18 -11.76 -5.08
N TRP A 67 0.16 -10.54 -4.52
CA TRP A 67 -0.16 -10.33 -3.12
C TRP A 67 -1.52 -10.93 -2.76
N SER A 68 -2.55 -10.68 -3.58
CA SER A 68 -3.91 -11.18 -3.34
C SER A 68 -3.98 -12.71 -3.37
N LYS A 69 -3.35 -13.36 -4.37
CA LYS A 69 -3.31 -14.83 -4.47
C LYS A 69 -2.75 -15.47 -3.21
N VAL A 70 -1.64 -14.96 -2.68
CA VAL A 70 -1.02 -15.54 -1.47
C VAL A 70 -1.84 -15.25 -0.22
N ARG A 71 -2.59 -14.13 -0.15
CA ARG A 71 -3.54 -13.89 0.95
C ARG A 71 -4.70 -14.90 0.91
N ILE A 72 -5.27 -15.12 -0.28
CA ILE A 72 -6.37 -16.08 -0.49
C ILE A 72 -5.92 -17.51 -0.16
N ALA A 73 -4.68 -17.86 -0.49
CA ALA A 73 -4.08 -19.15 -0.15
C ALA A 73 -3.73 -19.31 1.35
N GLY A 74 -3.98 -18.30 2.19
CA GLY A 74 -3.75 -18.38 3.63
C GLY A 74 -2.30 -18.19 4.07
N ALA A 75 -1.41 -17.69 3.21
CA ALA A 75 -0.03 -17.41 3.59
C ALA A 75 0.03 -16.35 4.70
N ALA A 76 1.08 -16.36 5.53
CA ALA A 76 1.29 -15.31 6.53
C ALA A 76 1.51 -13.95 5.86
N ALA A 77 0.97 -12.87 6.46
CA ALA A 77 1.11 -11.53 5.92
C ALA A 77 2.39 -10.87 6.40
N GLU A 78 3.14 -10.34 5.44
CA GLU A 78 4.32 -9.51 5.68
C GLU A 78 3.91 -8.07 5.97
N SER A 79 4.85 -7.31 6.53
CA SER A 79 4.70 -5.89 6.81
C SER A 79 6.05 -5.22 6.61
N ASN A 80 6.06 -4.08 5.94
CA ASN A 80 7.26 -3.25 5.77
C ASN A 80 7.21 -1.97 6.61
N CYS A 81 6.29 -1.87 7.58
CA CYS A 81 6.14 -0.69 8.45
C CYS A 81 7.45 -0.24 9.13
N SER A 82 8.38 -1.15 9.43
CA SER A 82 9.68 -0.81 10.02
C SER A 82 10.69 -0.20 9.04
N GLU A 83 10.40 -0.25 7.75
CA GLU A 83 11.26 0.22 6.66
C GLU A 83 10.75 1.53 6.05
N LEU A 84 9.55 1.97 6.46
CA LEU A 84 8.95 3.20 5.99
C LEU A 84 9.53 4.41 6.76
N PRO A 85 9.79 5.53 6.05
CA PRO A 85 10.24 6.77 6.69
C PRO A 85 9.18 7.38 7.63
#